data_AF-A0A6I5NU81-F1
#
_entry.id   AF-A0A6I5NU81-F1
#
_cell.length_a   1.000
_cell.length_b   1.000
_cell.length_c   1.000
_cell.angle_alpha   90.00
_cell.angle_beta   90.00
_cell.angle_gamma   90.00
#
_symmetry.space_group_name_H-M   'P 1'
#
loop_
_entity.id
_entity.type
_entity.pdbx_description
1 polymer ?
#
loop_
_entity_poly.entity_id
_entity_poly.type
_entity_poly.pdbx_seq_one_letter_code
_entity_poly.pdbx_strand_id
1 'polypeptide(L)'
;MAILKFMVQEEDSQQSLEVVREQIFTPETFSPHWNSNPVGLLDIPLNFPYSLKEWDRIFEILIGLLDHKERQIWDRAINQLIHALEMEASQHSNYDDYKPRPTHERLKSIFEAITAQTLEKPEIFAIFCSRFKFLAEKSPNNYLILEWLDELTAVEDRQAPTQEEIVAAKIFLGAYDSTWQEVGTTLLELLDHADTNIRACAAYQIGKFCSKAISSREDVWEWRCDDKKYVQDKQAVVGMPPLEAMMQLIRGKELERPGVAGAFWGVIPKKGIDAKEWLLDVLEHSQEPEPYIPYFPCDLAFDAHERFSRDADAVRRLIDMGRAGLALGTATDEPCKVATLEPVLIELGHYDDAEITRIASWQLAYYYHYLHPCGEKLKYVELLKLSEIDLFLLFRQEHELEPPYAVVIYSGTNQKLSRALAQSWVDKIFSEVVRGEPKKDLPRGNSHRYQRGYVDYHTSTPNANSNLIENVIIGYRSKFPWNPKQFL
;
A
#
# COMPACT_ATOMS: atom_id res chain seq x y z
N MET A 1 22.27 11.18 -62.61
CA MET A 1 21.47 12.38 -62.97
C MET A 1 20.01 12.01 -62.85
N ALA A 2 19.18 12.50 -61.93
CA ALA A 2 19.30 13.41 -60.78
C ALA A 2 18.08 13.02 -59.90
N ILE A 3 18.22 12.56 -58.65
CA ILE A 3 18.51 13.34 -57.42
C ILE A 3 17.84 14.71 -57.46
N LEU A 4 16.54 14.77 -57.19
CA LEU A 4 15.78 15.98 -56.82
C LEU A 4 14.31 15.62 -56.61
N LYS A 5 13.95 14.98 -55.48
CA LYS A 5 12.54 14.97 -54.99
C LYS A 5 12.26 14.45 -53.56
N PHE A 6 13.25 14.43 -52.65
CA PHE A 6 13.00 14.00 -51.26
C PHE A 6 13.52 14.93 -50.17
N MET A 7 13.87 16.19 -50.48
CA MET A 7 14.38 17.16 -49.49
C MET A 7 13.37 18.22 -49.03
N VAL A 8 12.05 18.03 -49.25
CA VAL A 8 11.03 19.04 -48.88
C VAL A 8 10.00 18.51 -47.88
N GLN A 9 10.30 17.42 -47.15
CA GLN A 9 9.44 16.94 -46.06
C GLN A 9 10.17 16.64 -44.75
N GLU A 10 11.50 16.82 -44.68
CA GLU A 10 12.23 16.67 -43.41
C GLU A 10 12.17 17.95 -42.57
N GLU A 11 12.34 19.14 -43.16
CA GLU A 11 12.31 20.40 -42.41
C GLU A 11 10.93 20.73 -41.83
N ASP A 12 9.84 20.49 -42.56
CA ASP A 12 8.47 20.69 -42.05
C ASP A 12 8.07 19.62 -41.02
N SER A 13 8.65 18.42 -41.08
CA SER A 13 8.41 17.38 -40.06
C SER A 13 9.24 17.61 -38.81
N GLN A 14 10.46 18.15 -38.93
CA GLN A 14 11.28 18.55 -37.79
C GLN A 14 10.72 19.82 -37.12
N GLN A 15 10.29 20.83 -37.88
CA GLN A 15 9.57 21.98 -37.31
C GLN A 15 8.23 21.58 -36.70
N SER A 16 7.47 20.66 -37.29
CA SER A 16 6.23 20.17 -36.69
C SER A 16 6.49 19.30 -35.45
N LEU A 17 7.58 18.52 -35.41
CA LEU A 17 8.00 17.76 -34.22
C LEU A 17 8.62 18.65 -33.13
N GLU A 18 9.29 19.74 -33.50
CA GLU A 18 9.80 20.76 -32.57
C GLU A 18 8.67 21.61 -32.02
N VAL A 19 7.69 22.01 -32.84
CA VAL A 19 6.49 22.72 -32.38
C VAL A 19 5.58 21.81 -31.55
N VAL A 20 5.46 20.52 -31.89
CA VAL A 20 4.76 19.53 -31.06
C VAL A 20 5.57 19.19 -29.80
N ARG A 21 6.90 19.22 -29.82
CA ARG A 21 7.73 19.17 -28.61
C ARG A 21 7.56 20.45 -27.77
N GLU A 22 7.49 21.63 -28.36
CA GLU A 22 7.21 22.88 -27.63
C GLU A 22 5.75 22.95 -27.13
N GLN A 23 4.80 22.27 -27.78
CA GLN A 23 3.39 22.29 -27.36
C GLN A 23 3.00 21.13 -26.44
N ILE A 24 3.70 19.98 -26.49
CA ILE A 24 3.44 18.79 -25.65
C ILE A 24 4.49 18.63 -24.54
N PHE A 25 5.70 19.18 -24.69
CA PHE A 25 6.83 19.06 -23.76
C PHE A 25 7.34 20.38 -23.19
N THR A 26 6.61 21.49 -23.28
CA THR A 26 6.87 22.60 -22.35
C THR A 26 5.61 22.88 -21.54
N PRO A 27 5.51 22.38 -20.29
CA PRO A 27 4.74 23.11 -19.29
C PRO A 27 5.30 24.52 -19.36
N GLU A 28 4.46 25.50 -19.66
CA GLU A 28 4.78 26.92 -19.70
C GLU A 28 5.95 27.22 -18.77
N THR A 29 7.11 27.52 -19.36
CA THR A 29 8.36 27.79 -18.67
C THR A 29 8.07 28.70 -17.48
N PHE A 30 8.22 28.14 -16.28
CA PHE A 30 7.89 28.82 -15.02
C PHE A 30 6.52 29.50 -15.01
N SER A 31 5.45 28.70 -14.92
CA SER A 31 4.15 29.28 -14.59
C SER A 31 4.27 30.08 -13.28
N PRO A 32 3.99 31.40 -13.26
CA PRO A 32 3.99 32.22 -12.04
C PRO A 32 3.03 31.70 -10.95
N HIS A 33 2.24 30.67 -11.27
CA HIS A 33 1.32 29.97 -10.39
C HIS A 33 1.99 29.02 -9.38
N TRP A 34 3.27 28.66 -9.52
CA TRP A 34 3.97 27.85 -8.50
C TRP A 34 4.24 28.62 -7.21
N ASN A 35 4.12 29.95 -7.20
CA ASN A 35 4.51 30.76 -6.06
C ASN A 35 3.43 31.00 -5.00
N SER A 36 2.24 30.38 -5.06
CA SER A 36 1.14 30.77 -4.15
C SER A 36 0.41 29.65 -3.40
N ASN A 37 0.51 28.37 -3.79
CA ASN A 37 -0.19 27.29 -3.10
C ASN A 37 0.74 26.10 -2.78
N PRO A 38 0.99 25.79 -1.50
CA PRO A 38 1.76 24.61 -1.08
C PRO A 38 1.28 23.30 -1.70
N VAL A 39 -0.02 23.14 -1.93
CA VAL A 39 -0.58 21.92 -2.54
C VAL A 39 -0.15 21.79 -4.00
N GLY A 40 -0.19 22.88 -4.77
CA GLY A 40 0.23 22.87 -6.17
C GLY A 40 1.73 22.61 -6.34
N LEU A 41 2.53 23.01 -5.35
CA LEU A 41 3.97 22.74 -5.31
C LEU A 41 4.30 21.26 -5.10
N LEU A 42 3.39 20.49 -4.49
CA LEU A 42 3.54 19.05 -4.30
C LEU A 42 3.18 18.22 -5.53
N ASP A 43 2.64 18.86 -6.58
CA ASP A 43 2.21 18.24 -7.83
C ASP A 43 3.19 18.52 -9.00
N ILE A 44 4.39 19.02 -8.70
CA ILE A 44 5.45 19.25 -9.72
C ILE A 44 5.85 17.90 -10.35
N PRO A 45 5.81 17.77 -11.70
CA PRO A 45 6.10 16.50 -12.39
C PRO A 45 7.61 16.22 -12.45
N LEU A 46 8.11 15.36 -11.57
CA LEU A 46 9.56 15.07 -11.45
C LEU A 46 10.19 14.28 -12.61
N ASN A 47 9.37 13.74 -13.52
CA ASN A 47 9.81 13.02 -14.71
C ASN A 47 10.01 13.92 -15.95
N PHE A 48 9.85 15.23 -15.79
CA PHE A 48 10.06 16.23 -16.82
C PHE A 48 11.56 16.63 -16.91
N PRO A 49 12.13 16.94 -18.09
CA PRO A 49 13.50 17.43 -18.19
C PRO A 49 13.66 18.85 -17.65
N TYR A 50 14.34 19.00 -16.52
CA TYR A 50 14.63 20.29 -15.92
C TYR A 50 16.08 20.69 -16.12
N SER A 51 16.34 21.99 -16.29
CA SER A 51 17.69 22.55 -16.16
C SER A 51 18.21 22.38 -14.73
N LEU A 52 19.53 22.46 -14.54
CA LEU A 52 20.15 22.38 -13.20
C LEU A 52 19.55 23.39 -12.21
N LYS A 53 19.31 24.63 -12.66
CA LYS A 53 18.75 25.71 -11.84
C LYS A 53 17.29 25.42 -11.44
N GLU A 54 16.50 24.87 -12.37
CA GLU A 54 15.12 24.47 -12.08
C GLU A 54 15.07 23.32 -11.08
N TRP A 55 15.91 22.30 -11.29
CA TRP A 55 15.97 21.15 -10.41
C TRP A 55 16.42 21.52 -9.00
N ASP A 56 17.44 22.38 -8.87
CA ASP A 56 17.86 22.95 -7.58
C ASP A 56 16.72 23.71 -6.91
N ARG A 57 15.97 24.50 -7.67
CA ARG A 57 14.82 25.24 -7.14
C ARG A 57 13.71 24.31 -6.66
N ILE A 58 13.46 23.19 -7.34
CA ILE A 58 12.49 22.18 -6.90
C ILE A 58 12.90 21.62 -5.53
N PHE A 59 14.18 21.25 -5.35
CA PHE A 59 14.67 20.80 -4.04
C PHE A 59 14.51 21.87 -2.95
N GLU A 60 14.89 23.12 -3.23
CA GLU A 60 14.70 24.24 -2.29
C GLU A 60 13.24 24.40 -1.86
N ILE A 61 12.31 24.33 -2.82
CA ILE A 61 10.87 24.43 -2.57
C ILE A 61 10.42 23.28 -1.67
N LEU A 62 10.74 22.04 -2.04
CA LEU A 62 10.31 20.85 -1.29
C LEU A 62 10.91 20.81 0.12
N ILE A 63 12.17 21.24 0.29
CA ILE A 63 12.80 21.43 1.60
C ILE A 63 12.04 22.49 2.41
N GLY A 64 11.70 23.63 1.80
CA GLY A 64 10.94 24.70 2.45
C GLY A 64 9.54 24.25 2.91
N LEU A 65 8.92 23.30 2.21
CA LEU A 65 7.62 22.74 2.59
C LEU A 65 7.66 21.87 3.85
N LEU A 66 8.84 21.44 4.32
CA LEU A 66 8.98 20.73 5.60
C LEU A 66 8.60 21.62 6.80
N ASP A 67 8.76 22.94 6.66
CA ASP A 67 8.39 23.92 7.69
C ASP A 67 6.87 24.15 7.78
N HIS A 68 6.08 23.64 6.84
CA HIS A 68 4.64 23.87 6.81
C HIS A 68 3.93 23.33 8.09
N LYS A 69 2.84 24.00 8.52
CA LYS A 69 2.10 23.63 9.75
C LYS A 69 1.26 22.36 9.59
N GLU A 70 0.76 22.12 8.39
CA GLU A 70 -0.12 20.98 8.10
C GLU A 70 0.68 19.70 7.82
N ARG A 71 0.39 18.65 8.59
CA ARG A 71 1.00 17.32 8.45
C ARG A 71 1.00 16.76 7.03
N GLN A 72 -0.15 16.85 6.36
CA GLN A 72 -0.31 16.36 5.00
C GLN A 72 0.65 17.02 3.99
N ILE A 73 1.10 18.25 4.23
CA ILE A 73 1.97 18.98 3.29
C ILE A 73 3.42 18.54 3.46
N TRP A 74 3.96 18.55 4.68
CA TRP A 74 5.35 18.14 4.88
C TRP A 74 5.52 16.63 4.66
N ASP A 75 4.50 15.80 4.93
CA ASP A 75 4.55 14.35 4.66
C ASP A 75 4.67 14.07 3.15
N ARG A 76 3.87 14.79 2.34
CA ARG A 76 3.97 14.73 0.88
C ARG A 76 5.27 15.34 0.37
N ALA A 77 5.81 16.38 1.02
CA ALA A 77 7.09 16.97 0.66
C ALA A 77 8.24 15.97 0.83
N ILE A 78 8.26 15.19 1.92
CA ILE A 78 9.22 14.09 2.12
C ILE A 78 9.14 13.07 0.97
N ASN A 79 7.93 12.65 0.58
CA ASN A 79 7.74 11.75 -0.56
C ASN A 79 8.30 12.33 -1.87
N GLN A 80 8.04 13.61 -2.14
CA GLN A 80 8.52 14.27 -3.34
C GLN A 80 10.05 14.46 -3.32
N LEU A 81 10.66 14.73 -2.17
CA LEU A 81 12.12 14.80 -2.03
C LEU A 81 12.78 13.46 -2.38
N ILE A 82 12.21 12.37 -1.89
CA ILE A 82 12.67 11.01 -2.18
C ILE A 82 12.54 10.70 -3.67
N HIS A 83 11.37 10.94 -4.24
CA HIS A 83 11.13 10.71 -5.66
C HIS A 83 12.04 11.60 -6.54
N ALA A 84 12.35 12.83 -6.11
CA ALA A 84 13.28 13.72 -6.81
C ALA A 84 14.71 13.15 -6.80
N LEU A 85 15.16 12.59 -5.67
CA LEU A 85 16.46 11.92 -5.60
C LEU A 85 16.53 10.69 -6.51
N GLU A 86 15.46 9.89 -6.60
CA GLU A 86 15.37 8.75 -7.52
C GLU A 86 15.36 9.18 -8.99
N MET A 87 14.66 10.27 -9.31
CA MET A 87 14.54 10.77 -10.68
C MET A 87 15.78 11.54 -11.17
N GLU A 88 16.70 11.94 -10.27
CA GLU A 88 17.88 12.72 -10.65
C GLU A 88 18.74 12.03 -11.73
N ALA A 89 18.90 10.70 -11.66
CA ALA A 89 19.63 9.96 -12.69
C ALA A 89 18.95 10.05 -14.08
N SER A 90 17.62 10.12 -14.11
CA SER A 90 16.84 10.26 -15.36
C SER A 90 16.92 11.67 -15.96
N GLN A 91 17.20 12.69 -15.14
CA GLN A 91 17.44 14.06 -15.62
C GLN A 91 18.67 14.11 -16.52
N HIS A 92 19.72 13.34 -16.20
CA HIS A 92 20.93 13.25 -17.01
C HIS A 92 20.69 12.65 -18.39
N SER A 93 19.79 11.67 -18.52
CA SER A 93 19.47 11.06 -19.83
C SER A 93 18.60 11.91 -20.73
N ASN A 94 17.90 12.91 -20.17
CA ASN A 94 16.92 13.71 -20.90
C ASN A 94 17.45 15.09 -21.33
N TYR A 95 18.62 15.49 -20.87
CA TYR A 95 19.20 16.80 -21.18
C TYR A 95 20.73 16.71 -21.22
N ASP A 96 21.32 16.78 -22.41
CA ASP A 96 22.76 16.52 -22.65
C ASP A 96 23.68 17.44 -21.83
N ASP A 97 23.24 18.66 -21.51
CA ASP A 97 23.99 19.64 -20.72
C ASP A 97 23.72 19.55 -19.21
N TYR A 98 22.86 18.65 -18.76
CA TYR A 98 22.52 18.50 -17.35
C TYR A 98 23.63 17.75 -16.62
N LYS A 99 24.36 18.50 -15.80
CA LYS A 99 25.33 18.00 -14.83
C LYS A 99 24.73 18.17 -13.44
N PRO A 100 24.13 17.13 -12.84
CA PRO A 100 23.56 17.25 -11.50
C PRO A 100 24.63 17.68 -10.52
N ARG A 101 24.22 18.39 -9.47
CA ARG A 101 25.08 18.51 -8.29
C ARG A 101 25.41 17.11 -7.78
N PRO A 102 26.59 16.90 -7.19
CA PRO A 102 26.87 15.65 -6.52
C PRO A 102 25.76 15.34 -5.51
N THR A 103 25.23 14.11 -5.54
CA THR A 103 24.12 13.71 -4.66
C THR A 103 24.40 13.98 -3.18
N HIS A 104 25.66 13.88 -2.75
CA HIS A 104 26.07 14.20 -1.37
C HIS A 104 25.77 15.65 -0.96
N GLU A 105 25.91 16.62 -1.86
CA GLU A 105 25.59 18.02 -1.56
C GLU A 105 24.08 18.21 -1.35
N ARG A 106 23.25 17.53 -2.14
CA ARG A 106 21.79 17.58 -1.98
C ARG A 106 21.35 16.92 -0.67
N LEU A 107 21.90 15.74 -0.39
CA LEU A 107 21.60 15.01 0.83
C LEU A 107 21.91 15.84 2.07
N LYS A 108 23.02 16.59 2.05
CA LYS A 108 23.37 17.50 3.15
C LYS A 108 22.26 18.52 3.44
N SER A 109 21.80 19.27 2.43
CA SER A 109 20.71 20.25 2.64
C SER A 109 19.41 19.61 3.13
N ILE A 110 19.11 18.39 2.66
CA ILE A 110 17.93 17.64 3.12
C ILE A 110 18.11 17.24 4.59
N PHE A 111 19.26 16.67 4.97
CA PHE A 111 19.54 16.25 6.35
C PHE A 111 19.54 17.43 7.32
N GLU A 112 20.10 18.58 6.94
CA GLU A 112 20.04 19.82 7.72
C GLU A 112 18.58 20.24 7.96
N ALA A 113 17.74 20.23 6.92
CA ALA A 113 16.33 20.61 7.04
C ALA A 113 15.53 19.62 7.89
N ILE A 114 15.72 18.31 7.70
CA ILE A 114 15.10 17.26 8.52
C ILE A 114 15.51 17.42 9.98
N THR A 115 16.80 17.66 10.25
CA THR A 115 17.33 17.87 11.60
C THR A 115 16.68 19.08 12.27
N ALA A 116 16.63 20.21 11.55
CA ALA A 116 16.01 21.44 12.06
C ALA A 116 14.52 21.23 12.40
N GLN A 117 13.79 20.53 11.53
CA GLN A 117 12.35 20.35 11.67
C GLN A 117 11.97 19.26 12.69
N THR A 118 12.86 18.30 12.97
CA THR A 118 12.59 17.22 13.95
C THR A 118 12.42 17.76 15.37
N LEU A 119 13.00 18.92 15.70
CA LEU A 119 12.82 19.55 17.01
C LEU A 119 11.37 20.01 17.25
N GLU A 120 10.68 20.47 16.20
CA GLU A 120 9.30 20.92 16.28
C GLU A 120 8.30 19.80 15.95
N LYS A 121 8.70 18.87 15.06
CA LYS A 121 7.87 17.80 14.49
C LYS A 121 8.65 16.48 14.53
N PRO A 122 8.77 15.82 15.70
CA PRO A 122 9.59 14.62 15.87
C PRO A 122 9.29 13.50 14.85
N GLU A 123 8.04 13.40 14.41
CA GLU A 123 7.57 12.40 13.44
C GLU A 123 8.22 12.52 12.05
N ILE A 124 8.76 13.69 11.70
CA ILE A 124 9.47 13.90 10.42
C ILE A 124 10.66 12.95 10.32
N PHE A 125 11.40 12.73 11.41
CA PHE A 125 12.55 11.83 11.42
C PHE A 125 12.13 10.40 11.09
N ALA A 126 11.10 9.89 11.78
CA ALA A 126 10.61 8.53 11.58
C ALA A 126 10.08 8.32 10.14
N ILE A 127 9.28 9.26 9.64
CA ILE A 127 8.71 9.23 8.29
C ILE A 127 9.81 9.29 7.24
N PHE A 128 10.78 10.19 7.40
CA PHE A 128 11.95 10.27 6.53
C PHE A 128 12.70 8.94 6.49
N CYS A 129 13.18 8.44 7.62
CA CYS A 129 13.94 7.19 7.69
C CYS A 129 13.17 5.98 7.12
N SER A 130 11.85 5.88 7.36
CA SER A 130 11.03 4.77 6.82
C SER A 130 11.01 4.73 5.28
N ARG A 131 11.04 5.89 4.63
CA ARG A 131 10.91 6.02 3.18
C ARG A 131 12.27 6.15 2.48
N PHE A 132 13.32 6.54 3.22
CA PHE A 132 14.66 6.76 2.69
C PHE A 132 15.49 5.48 2.46
N LYS A 133 14.89 4.31 2.63
CA LYS A 133 15.55 3.00 2.57
C LYS A 133 16.32 2.74 1.26
N PHE A 134 15.86 3.27 0.12
CA PHE A 134 16.50 3.05 -1.18
C PHE A 134 17.95 3.56 -1.24
N LEU A 135 18.27 4.64 -0.52
CA LEU A 135 19.63 5.19 -0.45
C LEU A 135 20.55 4.36 0.44
N ALA A 136 20.01 3.67 1.43
CA ALA A 136 20.78 2.75 2.24
C ALA A 136 21.06 1.42 1.51
N GLU A 137 20.12 0.93 0.69
CA GLU A 137 20.20 -0.38 0.05
C GLU A 137 21.11 -0.49 -1.16
N LYS A 138 21.27 0.60 -1.94
CA LYS A 138 21.85 0.55 -3.29
C LYS A 138 22.74 1.74 -3.64
N SER A 139 23.02 2.63 -2.69
CA SER A 139 23.76 3.87 -2.97
C SER A 139 25.18 3.83 -2.45
N PRO A 140 26.17 4.35 -3.21
CA PRO A 140 27.49 4.65 -2.67
C PRO A 140 27.44 5.71 -1.54
N ASN A 141 26.29 6.32 -1.28
CA ASN A 141 26.09 7.40 -0.32
C ASN A 141 25.62 6.93 1.07
N ASN A 142 25.54 5.62 1.34
CA ASN A 142 25.10 5.12 2.66
C ASN A 142 25.95 5.68 3.82
N TYR A 143 27.25 5.88 3.61
CA TYR A 143 28.13 6.45 4.63
C TYR A 143 27.70 7.85 5.09
N LEU A 144 27.09 8.66 4.21
CA LEU A 144 26.60 10.00 4.56
C LEU A 144 25.40 9.94 5.50
N ILE A 145 24.55 8.92 5.35
CA ILE A 145 23.42 8.70 6.25
C ILE A 145 23.95 8.32 7.63
N LEU A 146 24.93 7.42 7.69
CA LEU A 146 25.53 7.00 8.95
C LEU A 146 26.28 8.15 9.64
N GLU A 147 27.04 8.94 8.89
CA GLU A 147 27.72 10.14 9.38
C GLU A 147 26.72 11.15 9.94
N TRP A 148 25.63 11.44 9.24
CA TRP A 148 24.57 12.30 9.73
C TRP A 148 23.93 11.77 11.03
N LEU A 149 23.68 10.46 11.13
CA LEU A 149 23.15 9.84 12.34
C LEU A 149 24.17 9.86 13.50
N ASP A 150 25.47 9.81 13.21
CA ASP A 150 26.55 9.99 14.20
C ASP A 150 26.62 11.44 14.70
N GLU A 151 26.55 12.43 13.81
CA GLU A 151 26.48 13.85 14.17
C GLU A 151 25.28 14.14 15.08
N LEU A 152 24.12 13.59 14.73
CA LEU A 152 22.91 13.67 15.53
C LEU A 152 23.08 13.07 16.94
N THR A 153 23.92 12.04 17.10
CA THR A 153 24.22 11.41 18.40
C THR A 153 25.07 12.31 19.29
N ALA A 154 25.90 13.17 18.71
CA ALA A 154 26.84 14.02 19.44
C ALA A 154 26.20 15.26 20.07
N VAL A 155 24.91 15.52 19.84
CA VAL A 155 24.19 16.69 20.38
C VAL A 155 23.66 16.37 21.78
N GLU A 156 24.34 16.85 22.84
CA GLU A 156 24.08 16.47 24.25
C GLU A 156 22.68 16.83 24.77
N ASP A 157 22.10 17.98 24.37
CA ASP A 157 20.83 18.50 24.92
C ASP A 157 19.61 18.26 24.00
N ARG A 158 19.71 17.31 23.07
CA ARG A 158 18.68 17.09 22.07
C ARG A 158 17.47 16.33 22.62
N GLN A 159 16.27 16.86 22.41
CA GLN A 159 15.01 16.20 22.78
C GLN A 159 14.47 15.26 21.70
N ALA A 160 14.72 15.56 20.42
CA ALA A 160 14.28 14.76 19.28
C ALA A 160 15.27 14.83 18.10
N PRO A 161 15.50 13.72 17.37
CA PRO A 161 15.06 12.37 17.73
C PRO A 161 15.76 11.90 19.02
N THR A 162 15.24 10.88 19.66
CA THR A 162 15.84 10.27 20.86
C THR A 162 17.09 9.47 20.50
N GLN A 163 17.87 9.04 21.50
CA GLN A 163 19.03 8.19 21.26
C GLN A 163 18.61 6.83 20.69
N GLU A 164 17.53 6.26 21.22
CA GLU A 164 16.95 5.00 20.78
C GLU A 164 16.48 5.08 19.33
N GLU A 165 15.83 6.18 18.92
CA GLU A 165 15.41 6.40 17.53
C GLU A 165 16.59 6.49 16.56
N ILE A 166 17.68 7.18 16.93
CA ILE A 166 18.90 7.15 16.11
C ILE A 166 19.40 5.70 15.99
N VAL A 167 19.55 5.00 17.11
CA VAL A 167 20.12 3.65 17.12
C VAL A 167 19.26 2.71 16.26
N ALA A 168 17.94 2.77 16.38
CA ALA A 168 17.01 2.02 15.54
C ALA A 168 17.19 2.37 14.06
N ALA A 169 17.31 3.65 13.70
CA ALA A 169 17.56 4.10 12.33
C ALA A 169 18.92 3.60 11.80
N LYS A 170 19.98 3.65 12.62
CA LYS A 170 21.30 3.10 12.27
C LYS A 170 21.22 1.60 12.02
N ILE A 171 20.50 0.83 12.82
CA ILE A 171 20.32 -0.61 12.59
C ILE A 171 19.52 -0.85 11.31
N PHE A 172 18.41 -0.14 11.11
CA PHE A 172 17.56 -0.26 9.93
C PHE A 172 18.30 0.09 8.62
N LEU A 173 19.19 1.09 8.66
CA LEU A 173 19.91 1.62 7.50
C LEU A 173 21.34 1.07 7.36
N GLY A 174 21.93 0.47 8.39
CA GLY A 174 23.38 0.29 8.50
C GLY A 174 23.97 -1.09 8.23
N ALA A 175 23.18 -2.12 7.90
CA ALA A 175 23.69 -3.49 7.72
C ALA A 175 23.61 -4.02 6.28
N TYR A 176 23.84 -3.18 5.27
CA TYR A 176 23.81 -3.62 3.87
C TYR A 176 25.13 -4.30 3.43
N ASP A 177 26.26 -3.94 4.05
CA ASP A 177 27.60 -4.35 3.58
C ASP A 177 28.43 -5.18 4.58
N SER A 178 27.93 -5.44 5.80
CA SER A 178 28.62 -6.28 6.79
C SER A 178 28.29 -7.76 6.63
N THR A 179 29.20 -8.62 7.09
CA THR A 179 29.00 -10.07 7.14
C THR A 179 28.35 -10.52 8.45
N TRP A 180 27.66 -11.66 8.45
CA TRP A 180 27.06 -12.25 9.65
C TRP A 180 28.08 -12.50 10.75
N GLN A 181 29.34 -12.82 10.40
CA GLN A 181 30.40 -13.01 11.39
C GLN A 181 30.73 -11.73 12.16
N GLU A 182 30.58 -10.56 11.53
CA GLU A 182 30.89 -9.27 12.14
C GLU A 182 29.76 -8.75 13.02
N VAL A 183 28.50 -8.92 12.58
CA VAL A 183 27.34 -8.28 13.22
C VAL A 183 26.35 -9.24 13.87
N GLY A 184 26.45 -10.55 13.59
CA GLY A 184 25.44 -11.55 13.98
C GLY A 184 25.20 -11.61 15.48
N THR A 185 26.26 -11.66 16.30
CA THR A 185 26.14 -11.66 17.77
C THR A 185 25.44 -10.40 18.28
N THR A 186 25.86 -9.23 17.82
CA THR A 186 25.25 -7.95 18.21
C THR A 186 23.77 -7.89 17.83
N LEU A 187 23.40 -8.33 16.62
CA LEU A 187 21.99 -8.36 16.19
C LEU A 187 21.14 -9.29 17.06
N LEU A 188 21.68 -10.45 17.46
CA LEU A 188 20.99 -11.39 18.34
C LEU A 188 20.79 -10.80 19.75
N GLU A 189 21.80 -10.11 20.30
CA GLU A 189 21.67 -9.41 21.58
C GLU A 189 20.65 -8.27 21.53
N LEU A 190 20.58 -7.54 20.41
CA LEU A 190 19.63 -6.45 20.21
C LEU A 190 18.16 -6.91 20.14
N LEU A 191 17.88 -8.19 19.90
CA LEU A 191 16.52 -8.73 20.03
C LEU A 191 15.98 -8.67 21.46
N ASP A 192 16.86 -8.51 22.45
CA ASP A 192 16.51 -8.39 23.87
C ASP A 192 16.48 -6.93 24.37
N HIS A 193 16.77 -5.97 23.51
CA HIS A 193 16.82 -4.55 23.87
C HIS A 193 15.50 -4.04 24.49
N ALA A 194 15.57 -3.05 25.39
CA ALA A 194 14.38 -2.52 26.07
C ALA A 194 13.41 -1.85 25.08
N ASP A 195 13.94 -1.08 24.14
CA ASP A 195 13.21 -0.40 23.07
C ASP A 195 12.72 -1.36 21.96
N THR A 196 11.42 -1.28 21.63
CA THR A 196 10.79 -2.15 20.61
C THR A 196 11.29 -1.89 19.20
N ASN A 197 11.59 -0.65 18.84
CA ASN A 197 12.02 -0.30 17.48
C ASN A 197 13.42 -0.85 17.21
N ILE A 198 14.31 -0.77 18.20
CA ILE A 198 15.64 -1.39 18.11
C ILE A 198 15.54 -2.90 17.88
N ARG A 199 14.68 -3.59 18.63
CA ARG A 199 14.45 -5.04 18.45
C ARG A 199 13.90 -5.36 17.07
N ALA A 200 12.92 -4.59 16.60
CA ALA A 200 12.31 -4.76 15.30
C ALA A 200 13.32 -4.55 14.16
N CYS A 201 14.14 -3.50 14.25
CA CYS A 201 15.21 -3.24 13.30
C CYS A 201 16.25 -4.36 13.29
N ALA A 202 16.61 -4.90 14.45
CA ALA A 202 17.51 -6.05 14.54
C ALA A 202 16.90 -7.29 13.87
N ALA A 203 15.64 -7.60 14.17
CA ALA A 203 14.89 -8.71 13.57
C ALA A 203 14.79 -8.57 12.04
N TYR A 204 14.52 -7.36 11.55
CA TYR A 204 14.52 -7.05 10.12
C TYR A 204 15.88 -7.30 9.47
N GLN A 205 17.00 -6.87 10.08
CA GLN A 205 18.33 -7.14 9.51
C GLN A 205 18.66 -8.64 9.51
N ILE A 206 18.31 -9.37 10.58
CA ILE A 206 18.45 -10.83 10.60
C ILE A 206 17.65 -11.46 9.46
N GLY A 207 16.41 -11.00 9.22
CA GLY A 207 15.58 -11.45 8.12
C GLY A 207 16.20 -11.22 6.74
N LYS A 208 16.91 -10.10 6.56
CA LYS A 208 17.68 -9.83 5.33
C LYS A 208 18.86 -10.79 5.15
N PHE A 209 19.59 -11.13 6.21
CA PHE A 209 20.61 -12.18 6.14
C PHE A 209 19.99 -13.55 5.80
N CYS A 210 18.85 -13.91 6.39
CA CYS A 210 18.11 -15.12 6.04
C CYS A 210 17.76 -15.14 4.54
N SER A 211 17.31 -14.01 3.99
CA SER A 211 17.01 -13.89 2.56
C SER A 211 18.24 -14.16 1.69
N LYS A 212 19.40 -13.57 2.01
CA LYS A 212 20.67 -13.84 1.31
C LYS A 212 21.07 -15.32 1.39
N ALA A 213 20.85 -15.95 2.55
CA ALA A 213 21.20 -17.35 2.78
C ALA A 213 20.41 -18.33 1.92
N ILE A 214 19.13 -18.04 1.67
CA ILE A 214 18.22 -18.94 0.96
C ILE A 214 18.18 -18.66 -0.54
N SER A 215 18.49 -17.44 -0.99
CA SER A 215 18.54 -17.09 -2.41
C SER A 215 19.29 -18.17 -3.21
N SER A 216 18.55 -18.91 -4.03
CA SER A 216 19.14 -19.90 -4.93
C SER A 216 19.52 -19.23 -6.24
N ARG A 217 20.46 -19.82 -6.98
CA ARG A 217 20.85 -19.28 -8.30
C ARG A 217 19.68 -19.27 -9.29
N GLU A 218 18.71 -20.17 -9.08
CA GLU A 218 17.49 -20.24 -9.87
C GLU A 218 16.53 -19.13 -9.48
N ASP A 219 16.26 -18.87 -8.20
CA ASP A 219 15.25 -17.87 -7.78
C ASP A 219 15.55 -16.40 -8.22
N VAL A 220 16.75 -16.12 -8.76
CA VAL A 220 17.16 -14.82 -9.33
C VAL A 220 16.76 -14.71 -10.81
N TRP A 221 15.51 -15.06 -11.15
CA TRP A 221 15.05 -15.12 -12.56
C TRP A 221 14.80 -13.75 -13.21
N GLU A 222 14.69 -12.65 -12.46
CA GLU A 222 14.22 -11.39 -13.06
C GLU A 222 15.31 -10.44 -13.58
N TRP A 223 16.56 -10.51 -13.11
CA TRP A 223 17.62 -9.63 -13.63
C TRP A 223 18.97 -10.35 -13.58
N ARG A 224 19.53 -10.65 -14.76
CA ARG A 224 20.90 -11.12 -15.06
C ARG A 224 21.70 -11.49 -13.80
N CYS A 225 21.78 -12.78 -13.50
CA CYS A 225 22.60 -13.36 -12.43
C CYS A 225 23.95 -12.66 -12.32
N ASP A 226 24.07 -11.70 -11.39
CA ASP A 226 25.36 -11.18 -11.00
C ASP A 226 25.99 -12.26 -10.11
N ASP A 227 26.74 -13.16 -10.74
CA ASP A 227 27.46 -14.22 -10.04
C ASP A 227 28.34 -13.64 -8.92
N LYS A 228 28.81 -12.39 -9.04
CA LYS A 228 29.54 -11.72 -7.96
C LYS A 228 28.63 -11.43 -6.78
N LYS A 229 27.42 -10.90 -7.01
CA LYS A 229 26.43 -10.66 -5.96
C LYS A 229 26.06 -11.95 -5.25
N TYR A 230 25.80 -13.03 -5.99
CA TYR A 230 25.50 -14.34 -5.38
C TYR A 230 26.64 -14.82 -4.48
N VAL A 231 27.89 -14.76 -4.96
CA VAL A 231 29.07 -15.15 -4.16
C VAL A 231 29.22 -14.26 -2.93
N GLN A 232 29.05 -12.94 -3.07
CA GLN A 232 29.08 -11.98 -1.95
C GLN A 232 27.99 -12.27 -0.93
N ASP A 233 26.75 -12.51 -1.35
CA ASP A 233 25.64 -12.83 -0.48
C ASP A 233 25.88 -14.14 0.30
N LYS A 234 26.48 -15.16 -0.34
CA LYS A 234 26.85 -16.42 0.34
C LYS A 234 28.00 -16.26 1.32
N GLN A 235 28.99 -15.43 1.00
CA GLN A 235 30.07 -15.11 1.93
C GLN A 235 29.55 -14.30 3.12
N ALA A 236 28.61 -13.37 2.88
CA ALA A 236 28.04 -12.52 3.91
C ALA A 236 27.21 -13.27 4.96
N VAL A 237 26.82 -14.53 4.72
CA VAL A 237 26.01 -15.33 5.66
C VAL A 237 26.78 -16.52 6.26
N VAL A 238 28.10 -16.58 6.08
CA VAL A 238 28.91 -17.69 6.64
C VAL A 238 28.78 -17.71 8.15
N GLY A 239 28.47 -18.89 8.71
CA GLY A 239 28.27 -19.09 10.15
C GLY A 239 26.87 -18.70 10.65
N MET A 240 25.99 -18.25 9.75
CA MET A 240 24.59 -18.00 10.11
C MET A 240 23.87 -19.32 10.42
N PRO A 241 23.10 -19.40 11.51
CA PRO A 241 22.25 -20.55 11.78
C PRO A 241 21.21 -20.78 10.66
N PRO A 242 20.71 -22.01 10.50
CA PRO A 242 19.68 -22.32 9.51
C PRO A 242 18.41 -21.47 9.70
N LEU A 243 17.68 -21.20 8.61
CA LEU A 243 16.44 -20.43 8.63
C LEU A 243 15.46 -20.92 9.70
N GLU A 244 15.27 -22.23 9.80
CA GLU A 244 14.31 -22.80 10.75
C GLU A 244 14.68 -22.49 12.20
N ALA A 245 15.97 -22.53 12.54
CA ALA A 245 16.44 -22.11 13.86
C ALA A 245 16.19 -20.62 14.10
N MET A 246 16.38 -19.78 13.08
CA MET A 246 16.07 -18.33 13.16
C MET A 246 14.58 -18.07 13.31
N MET A 247 13.73 -18.80 12.59
CA MET A 247 12.28 -18.71 12.72
C MET A 247 11.79 -19.08 14.12
N GLN A 248 12.34 -20.15 14.70
CA GLN A 248 12.02 -20.55 16.07
C GLN A 248 12.50 -19.52 17.10
N LEU A 249 13.68 -18.93 16.89
CA LEU A 249 14.17 -17.84 17.73
C LEU A 249 13.23 -16.64 17.67
N ILE A 250 12.90 -16.15 16.47
CA ILE A 250 12.04 -14.97 16.29
C ILE A 250 10.64 -15.21 16.86
N ARG A 251 10.07 -16.40 16.63
CA ARG A 251 8.83 -16.83 17.26
C ARG A 251 8.94 -16.72 18.78
N GLY A 252 9.96 -17.33 19.39
CA GLY A 252 10.16 -17.29 20.84
C GLY A 252 10.24 -15.85 21.38
N LYS A 253 10.96 -14.97 20.70
CA LYS A 253 11.08 -13.55 21.06
C LYS A 253 9.77 -12.79 20.93
N GLU A 254 8.98 -13.06 19.89
CA GLU A 254 7.66 -12.45 19.71
C GLU A 254 6.69 -12.85 20.82
N LEU A 255 6.68 -14.12 21.21
CA LEU A 255 5.79 -14.62 22.27
C LEU A 255 6.18 -14.09 23.66
N GLU A 256 7.47 -13.90 23.91
CA GLU A 256 7.95 -13.28 25.14
C GLU A 256 7.59 -11.80 25.21
N ARG A 257 7.82 -11.06 24.12
CA ARG A 257 7.55 -9.63 24.05
C ARG A 257 7.31 -9.21 22.59
N PRO A 258 6.06 -8.91 22.20
CA PRO A 258 5.71 -8.60 20.81
C PRO A 258 6.53 -7.46 20.18
N GLY A 259 6.62 -7.51 18.85
CA GLY A 259 7.20 -6.44 18.02
C GLY A 259 8.47 -6.79 17.24
N VAL A 260 8.76 -8.07 16.99
CA VAL A 260 9.92 -8.53 16.19
C VAL A 260 9.53 -9.39 15.01
N ALA A 261 8.48 -10.21 15.14
CA ALA A 261 8.10 -11.18 14.13
C ALA A 261 7.63 -10.52 12.83
N GLY A 262 6.82 -9.46 12.91
CA GLY A 262 6.39 -8.71 11.72
C GLY A 262 7.57 -8.21 10.90
N ALA A 263 8.52 -7.52 11.56
CA ALA A 263 9.69 -6.94 10.91
C ALA A 263 10.60 -7.98 10.23
N PHE A 264 10.79 -9.13 10.88
CA PHE A 264 11.49 -10.29 10.29
C PHE A 264 10.69 -10.91 9.12
N TRP A 265 9.41 -11.17 9.33
CA TRP A 265 8.50 -11.81 8.35
C TRP A 265 8.41 -11.03 7.04
N GLY A 266 8.38 -9.70 7.13
CA GLY A 266 8.29 -8.80 5.97
C GLY A 266 9.40 -9.03 4.92
N VAL A 267 10.60 -9.45 5.35
CA VAL A 267 11.76 -9.57 4.46
C VAL A 267 12.26 -10.98 4.19
N ILE A 268 11.91 -11.97 5.01
CA ILE A 268 12.35 -13.33 4.72
C ILE A 268 11.67 -13.91 3.47
N PRO A 269 12.32 -14.84 2.76
CA PRO A 269 11.69 -15.59 1.70
C PRO A 269 10.68 -16.57 2.32
N LYS A 270 9.48 -16.63 1.73
CA LYS A 270 8.40 -17.50 2.21
C LYS A 270 8.40 -18.89 1.57
N LYS A 271 9.24 -19.13 0.55
CA LYS A 271 9.30 -20.39 -0.18
C LYS A 271 9.83 -21.51 0.73
N GLY A 272 9.08 -22.62 0.82
CA GLY A 272 9.46 -23.77 1.64
C GLY A 272 9.15 -23.63 3.15
N ILE A 273 8.54 -22.51 3.56
CA ILE A 273 8.03 -22.32 4.91
C ILE A 273 6.53 -22.64 4.90
N ASP A 274 6.06 -23.36 5.93
CA ASP A 274 4.62 -23.43 6.21
C ASP A 274 4.16 -22.09 6.80
N ALA A 275 3.93 -21.12 5.91
CA ALA A 275 3.53 -19.77 6.29
C ALA A 275 2.22 -19.75 7.06
N LYS A 276 1.29 -20.67 6.74
CA LYS A 276 0.00 -20.79 7.42
C LYS A 276 0.19 -21.14 8.88
N GLU A 277 0.87 -22.25 9.13
CA GLU A 277 1.07 -22.70 10.51
C GLU A 277 1.91 -21.74 11.32
N TRP A 278 2.99 -21.19 10.75
CA TRP A 278 3.84 -20.26 11.49
C TRP A 278 3.12 -18.96 11.85
N LEU A 279 2.41 -18.33 10.91
CA LEU A 279 1.70 -17.06 11.17
C LEU A 279 0.56 -17.25 12.17
N LEU A 280 -0.29 -18.26 11.96
CA LEU A 280 -1.43 -18.49 12.84
C LEU A 280 -0.98 -18.87 14.25
N ASP A 281 0.07 -19.68 14.38
CA ASP A 281 0.64 -20.01 15.69
C ASP A 281 1.23 -18.77 16.40
N VAL A 282 1.89 -17.85 15.69
CA VAL A 282 2.36 -16.60 16.30
C VAL A 282 1.17 -15.72 16.73
N LEU A 283 0.17 -15.55 15.87
CA LEU A 283 -1.03 -14.74 16.17
C LEU A 283 -1.87 -15.30 17.31
N GLU A 284 -1.93 -16.62 17.47
CA GLU A 284 -2.65 -17.30 18.56
C GLU A 284 -2.07 -16.98 19.93
N HIS A 285 -0.76 -16.72 19.99
CA HIS A 285 -0.02 -16.53 21.23
C HIS A 285 0.49 -15.08 21.42
N SER A 286 0.36 -14.21 20.42
CA SER A 286 0.74 -12.80 20.52
C SER A 286 -0.40 -11.93 21.09
N GLN A 287 -0.04 -10.79 21.67
CA GLN A 287 -1.04 -9.81 22.14
C GLN A 287 -1.73 -9.12 20.95
N GLU A 288 -2.97 -8.67 21.16
CA GLU A 288 -3.73 -7.83 20.22
C GLU A 288 -4.04 -6.46 20.87
N PRO A 289 -3.87 -5.33 20.15
CA PRO A 289 -3.29 -5.21 18.81
C PRO A 289 -1.77 -5.42 18.80
N GLU A 290 -1.22 -5.69 17.61
CA GLU A 290 0.23 -5.68 17.42
C GLU A 290 0.80 -4.28 17.75
N PRO A 291 2.02 -4.20 18.29
CA PRO A 291 2.63 -2.91 18.59
C PRO A 291 2.91 -2.14 17.30
N TYR A 292 2.64 -0.84 17.30
CA TYR A 292 3.04 0.03 16.20
C TYR A 292 4.57 0.19 16.19
N ILE A 293 5.20 -0.14 15.07
CA ILE A 293 6.65 -0.03 14.88
C ILE A 293 6.95 0.94 13.73
N PRO A 294 7.64 2.06 13.99
CA PRO A 294 8.16 2.93 12.94
C PRO A 294 9.03 2.13 11.94
N TYR A 295 9.05 2.56 10.68
CA TYR A 295 9.80 1.97 9.54
C TYR A 295 9.19 0.74 8.87
N PHE A 296 8.37 -0.04 9.57
CA PHE A 296 7.85 -1.29 9.03
C PHE A 296 6.32 -1.23 8.95
N PRO A 297 5.71 -1.45 7.78
CA PRO A 297 4.26 -1.64 7.69
C PRO A 297 3.84 -3.04 8.20
N CYS A 298 4.61 -3.62 9.13
CA CYS A 298 4.55 -5.04 9.44
C CYS A 298 3.54 -5.35 10.55
N ASP A 299 2.28 -5.50 10.16
CA ASP A 299 1.29 -6.22 10.95
C ASP A 299 1.23 -7.65 10.42
N LEU A 300 1.61 -8.66 11.23
CA LEU A 300 1.40 -10.07 10.91
C LEU A 300 -0.07 -10.34 10.56
N ALA A 301 -0.98 -9.62 11.23
CA ALA A 301 -2.40 -9.56 10.93
C ALA A 301 -2.67 -9.13 9.48
N PHE A 302 -1.95 -8.14 8.96
CA PHE A 302 -2.12 -7.72 7.56
C PHE A 302 -1.68 -8.82 6.57
N ASP A 303 -0.54 -9.49 6.80
CA ASP A 303 -0.16 -10.60 5.91
C ASP A 303 -1.11 -11.80 6.05
N ALA A 304 -1.62 -12.07 7.26
CA ALA A 304 -2.64 -13.10 7.48
C ALA A 304 -3.95 -12.78 6.74
N HIS A 305 -4.40 -11.52 6.81
CA HIS A 305 -5.56 -11.00 6.08
C HIS A 305 -5.46 -11.28 4.58
N GLU A 306 -4.35 -10.88 3.95
CA GLU A 306 -4.13 -11.03 2.52
C GLU A 306 -3.92 -12.51 2.11
N ARG A 307 -3.16 -13.26 2.93
CA ARG A 307 -2.75 -14.63 2.60
C ARG A 307 -3.87 -15.65 2.76
N PHE A 308 -4.73 -15.46 3.75
CA PHE A 308 -5.77 -16.43 4.11
C PHE A 308 -7.16 -16.05 3.60
N SER A 309 -7.26 -15.05 2.71
CA SER A 309 -8.53 -14.55 2.17
C SER A 309 -9.39 -15.58 1.43
N ARG A 310 -8.84 -16.78 1.14
CA ARG A 310 -9.55 -17.93 0.55
C ARG A 310 -9.55 -19.19 1.41
N ASP A 311 -8.98 -19.14 2.61
CA ASP A 311 -8.76 -20.29 3.48
C ASP A 311 -9.73 -20.25 4.67
N ALA A 312 -10.86 -20.94 4.52
CA ALA A 312 -11.89 -20.98 5.55
C ALA A 312 -11.43 -21.55 6.90
N ASP A 313 -10.47 -22.47 6.90
CA ASP A 313 -9.96 -23.07 8.13
C ASP A 313 -9.05 -22.09 8.87
N ALA A 314 -8.23 -21.33 8.15
CA ALA A 314 -7.46 -20.24 8.74
C ALA A 314 -8.36 -19.15 9.32
N VAL A 315 -9.41 -18.74 8.61
CA VAL A 315 -10.39 -17.76 9.11
C VAL A 315 -11.08 -18.26 10.38
N ARG A 316 -11.50 -19.53 10.43
CA ARG A 316 -12.08 -20.10 11.66
C ARG A 316 -11.09 -20.10 12.82
N ARG A 317 -9.82 -20.44 12.58
CA ARG A 317 -8.80 -20.37 13.63
C ARG A 317 -8.65 -18.93 14.16
N LEU A 318 -8.74 -17.90 13.31
CA LEU A 318 -8.74 -16.50 13.75
C LEU A 318 -9.98 -16.15 14.61
N ILE A 319 -11.15 -16.70 14.29
CA ILE A 319 -12.37 -16.61 15.10
C ILE A 319 -12.14 -17.25 16.47
N ASP A 320 -11.61 -18.47 16.50
CA ASP A 320 -11.33 -19.24 17.72
C ASP A 320 -10.33 -18.52 18.66
N MET A 321 -9.38 -17.77 18.09
CA MET A 321 -8.44 -16.93 18.84
C MET A 321 -9.06 -15.64 19.41
N GLY A 322 -10.33 -15.35 19.12
CA GLY A 322 -10.99 -14.09 19.51
C GLY A 322 -10.67 -12.90 18.61
N ARG A 323 -9.97 -13.10 17.48
CA ARG A 323 -9.54 -12.05 16.54
C ARG A 323 -10.58 -11.80 15.46
N ALA A 324 -11.84 -11.61 15.86
CA ALA A 324 -12.99 -11.63 14.95
C ALA A 324 -12.96 -10.49 13.90
N GLY A 325 -12.41 -9.32 14.24
CA GLY A 325 -12.24 -8.22 13.28
C GLY A 325 -11.26 -8.58 12.16
N LEU A 326 -10.14 -9.23 12.50
CA LEU A 326 -9.18 -9.73 11.52
C LEU A 326 -9.77 -10.88 10.69
N ALA A 327 -10.49 -11.81 11.33
CA ALA A 327 -11.19 -12.89 10.64
C ALA A 327 -12.20 -12.35 9.61
N LEU A 328 -12.95 -11.31 9.97
CA LEU A 328 -13.87 -10.64 9.07
C LEU A 328 -13.15 -9.97 7.89
N GLY A 329 -12.08 -9.22 8.15
CA GLY A 329 -11.25 -8.63 7.08
C GLY A 329 -10.81 -9.71 6.09
N THR A 330 -10.21 -10.79 6.62
CA THR A 330 -9.79 -11.98 5.86
C THR A 330 -10.92 -12.59 5.05
N ALA A 331 -12.10 -12.81 5.63
CA ALA A 331 -13.23 -13.43 4.94
C ALA A 331 -13.90 -12.53 3.88
N THR A 332 -13.59 -11.23 3.86
CA THR A 332 -14.26 -10.23 3.01
C THR A 332 -13.32 -9.53 2.02
N ASP A 333 -12.02 -9.86 2.05
CA ASP A 333 -11.00 -9.30 1.16
C ASP A 333 -11.28 -9.63 -0.32
N GLU A 334 -11.71 -10.87 -0.60
CA GLU A 334 -11.99 -11.30 -1.96
C GLU A 334 -13.24 -10.58 -2.52
N PRO A 335 -13.11 -9.89 -3.66
CA PRO A 335 -14.21 -9.15 -4.27
C PRO A 335 -15.19 -10.07 -5.03
N CYS A 336 -15.28 -11.35 -4.66
CA CYS A 336 -16.06 -12.38 -5.34
C CYS A 336 -16.51 -13.50 -4.38
N LYS A 337 -17.31 -14.46 -4.89
CA LYS A 337 -17.75 -15.63 -4.12
C LYS A 337 -16.60 -16.62 -3.93
N VAL A 338 -16.29 -16.95 -2.67
CA VAL A 338 -15.43 -18.07 -2.27
C VAL A 338 -16.28 -19.07 -1.51
N ALA A 339 -16.65 -20.17 -2.16
CA ALA A 339 -17.68 -21.08 -1.64
C ALA A 339 -17.39 -21.62 -0.23
N THR A 340 -16.12 -21.83 0.12
CA THR A 340 -15.70 -22.32 1.45
C THR A 340 -15.89 -21.29 2.57
N LEU A 341 -15.96 -19.99 2.25
CA LEU A 341 -16.14 -18.91 3.23
C LEU A 341 -17.60 -18.62 3.56
N GLU A 342 -18.56 -19.09 2.75
CA GLU A 342 -19.99 -18.86 2.99
C GLU A 342 -20.43 -19.25 4.40
N PRO A 343 -20.09 -20.46 4.92
CA PRO A 343 -20.48 -20.84 6.28
C PRO A 343 -19.80 -20.00 7.36
N VAL A 344 -18.56 -19.55 7.10
CA VAL A 344 -17.77 -18.75 8.04
C VAL A 344 -18.32 -17.33 8.14
N LEU A 345 -18.75 -16.75 7.02
CA LEU A 345 -19.42 -15.45 7.00
C LEU A 345 -20.79 -15.51 7.71
N ILE A 346 -21.53 -16.63 7.60
CA ILE A 346 -22.76 -16.85 8.35
C ILE A 346 -22.46 -16.89 9.86
N GLU A 347 -21.39 -17.58 10.27
CA GLU A 347 -20.96 -17.61 11.67
C GLU A 347 -20.57 -16.22 12.19
N LEU A 348 -19.75 -15.47 11.45
CA LEU A 348 -19.39 -14.08 11.77
C LEU A 348 -20.61 -13.16 11.86
N GLY A 349 -21.64 -13.40 11.03
CA GLY A 349 -22.90 -12.65 11.09
C GLY A 349 -23.68 -12.81 12.40
N HIS A 350 -23.32 -13.78 13.26
CA HIS A 350 -23.92 -13.99 14.58
C HIS A 350 -23.10 -13.36 15.73
N TYR A 351 -22.00 -12.67 15.45
CA TYR A 351 -21.21 -12.01 16.48
C TYR A 351 -21.96 -10.85 17.15
N ASP A 352 -21.73 -10.65 18.45
CA ASP A 352 -22.34 -9.56 19.22
C ASP A 352 -21.87 -8.16 18.76
N ASP A 353 -20.71 -8.08 18.11
CA ASP A 353 -20.22 -6.85 17.51
C ASP A 353 -21.07 -6.49 16.27
N ALA A 354 -21.75 -5.34 16.36
CA ALA A 354 -22.67 -4.86 15.34
C ALA A 354 -21.99 -4.57 14.00
N GLU A 355 -20.74 -4.09 14.03
CA GLU A 355 -19.97 -3.80 12.81
C GLU A 355 -19.55 -5.09 12.12
N ILE A 356 -19.15 -6.11 12.89
CA ILE A 356 -18.85 -7.45 12.35
C ILE A 356 -20.09 -8.05 11.69
N THR A 357 -21.22 -8.06 12.40
CA THR A 357 -22.49 -8.56 11.88
C THR A 357 -22.91 -7.83 10.61
N ARG A 358 -22.76 -6.50 10.58
CA ARG A 358 -23.11 -5.66 9.44
C ARG A 358 -22.29 -6.02 8.21
N ILE A 359 -20.96 -6.04 8.32
CA ILE A 359 -20.06 -6.29 7.19
C ILE A 359 -20.21 -7.73 6.69
N ALA A 360 -20.33 -8.72 7.58
CA ALA A 360 -20.57 -10.11 7.19
C ALA A 360 -21.89 -10.27 6.42
N SER A 361 -22.97 -9.65 6.93
CA SER A 361 -24.29 -9.64 6.29
C SER A 361 -24.23 -8.96 4.91
N TRP A 362 -23.44 -7.89 4.78
CA TRP A 362 -23.24 -7.23 3.50
C TRP A 362 -22.52 -8.13 2.49
N GLN A 363 -21.43 -8.80 2.89
CA GLN A 363 -20.70 -9.69 2.00
C GLN A 363 -21.56 -10.86 1.52
N LEU A 364 -22.36 -11.44 2.42
CA LEU A 364 -23.35 -12.48 2.12
C LEU A 364 -24.39 -12.00 1.08
N ALA A 365 -24.88 -10.76 1.22
CA ALA A 365 -25.78 -10.16 0.25
C ALA A 365 -25.09 -9.76 -1.06
N TYR A 366 -23.80 -9.40 -1.05
CA TYR A 366 -23.07 -9.02 -2.28
C TYR A 366 -22.74 -10.21 -3.18
N TYR A 367 -22.38 -11.37 -2.62
CA TYR A 367 -21.81 -12.46 -3.40
C TYR A 367 -22.48 -13.82 -3.21
N TYR A 368 -23.30 -13.99 -2.18
CA TYR A 368 -23.83 -15.31 -1.81
C TYR A 368 -25.35 -15.42 -1.96
N HIS A 369 -26.06 -14.35 -2.37
CA HIS A 369 -27.53 -14.32 -2.46
C HIS A 369 -28.18 -14.79 -1.14
N TYR A 370 -27.62 -14.35 0.00
CA TYR A 370 -28.01 -14.82 1.32
C TYR A 370 -28.43 -13.66 2.23
N LEU A 371 -29.62 -13.75 2.82
CA LEU A 371 -30.13 -12.80 3.81
C LEU A 371 -29.77 -13.28 5.21
N HIS A 372 -28.82 -12.60 5.85
CA HIS A 372 -28.41 -12.97 7.20
C HIS A 372 -29.46 -12.54 8.24
N PRO A 373 -29.98 -13.45 9.09
CA PRO A 373 -31.09 -13.16 9.99
C PRO A 373 -30.75 -12.09 11.04
N CYS A 374 -29.53 -12.08 11.58
CA CYS A 374 -29.10 -11.02 12.50
C CYS A 374 -28.95 -9.68 11.79
N GLY A 375 -28.44 -9.66 10.55
CA GLY A 375 -28.33 -8.45 9.75
C GLY A 375 -29.69 -7.87 9.39
N GLU A 376 -30.66 -8.73 9.07
CA GLU A 376 -32.06 -8.33 8.83
C GLU A 376 -32.71 -7.78 10.10
N LYS A 377 -32.56 -8.46 11.23
CA LYS A 377 -33.09 -8.02 12.53
C LYS A 377 -32.55 -6.64 12.94
N LEU A 378 -31.27 -6.38 12.68
CA LEU A 378 -30.60 -5.09 12.93
C LEU A 378 -30.79 -4.08 11.80
N LYS A 379 -31.54 -4.43 10.74
CA LYS A 379 -31.84 -3.58 9.58
C LYS A 379 -30.61 -3.17 8.77
N TYR A 380 -29.52 -3.93 8.83
CA TYR A 380 -28.33 -3.73 8.00
C TYR A 380 -28.51 -4.24 6.57
N VAL A 381 -29.41 -5.19 6.38
CA VAL A 381 -29.76 -5.77 5.09
C VAL A 381 -31.25 -6.07 5.04
N GLU A 382 -31.88 -5.88 3.89
CA GLU A 382 -33.28 -6.24 3.63
C GLU A 382 -33.39 -6.91 2.27
N LEU A 383 -34.25 -7.92 2.14
CA LEU A 383 -34.54 -8.59 0.87
C LEU A 383 -35.97 -8.31 0.43
N LEU A 384 -36.11 -7.77 -0.79
CA LEU A 384 -37.39 -7.66 -1.49
C LEU A 384 -37.46 -8.71 -2.60
N LYS A 385 -38.42 -9.63 -2.50
CA LYS A 385 -38.67 -10.64 -3.53
C LYS A 385 -39.66 -10.09 -4.55
N LEU A 386 -39.22 -9.97 -5.79
CA LEU A 386 -40.05 -9.52 -6.92
C LEU A 386 -40.25 -10.69 -7.89
N SER A 387 -41.13 -10.52 -8.88
CA SER A 387 -41.50 -11.61 -9.80
C SER A 387 -40.32 -12.19 -10.58
N GLU A 388 -39.31 -11.38 -10.89
CA GLU A 388 -38.17 -11.76 -11.74
C GLU A 388 -36.82 -11.69 -11.03
N ILE A 389 -36.74 -10.90 -9.96
CA ILE A 389 -35.50 -10.57 -9.27
C ILE A 389 -35.67 -10.62 -7.76
N ASP A 390 -34.56 -10.84 -7.09
CA ASP A 390 -34.40 -10.61 -5.67
C ASP A 390 -33.54 -9.35 -5.49
N LEU A 391 -34.02 -8.42 -4.66
CA LEU A 391 -33.39 -7.13 -4.44
C LEU A 391 -32.93 -7.00 -2.99
N PHE A 392 -31.62 -6.99 -2.77
CA PHE A 392 -31.04 -6.69 -1.47
C PHE A 392 -30.80 -5.19 -1.33
N LEU A 393 -31.21 -4.63 -0.19
CA LEU A 393 -30.92 -3.26 0.22
C LEU A 393 -29.94 -3.31 1.40
N LEU A 394 -28.82 -2.59 1.30
CA LEU A 394 -27.76 -2.57 2.32
C LEU A 394 -27.72 -1.22 3.02
N PHE A 395 -27.68 -1.18 4.35
CA PHE A 395 -27.76 0.05 5.15
C PHE A 395 -26.56 0.20 6.08
N ARG A 396 -26.02 1.43 6.18
CA ARG A 396 -24.84 1.75 7.00
C ARG A 396 -25.11 1.72 8.50
N GLN A 397 -26.31 2.12 8.89
CA GLN A 397 -26.73 2.29 10.28
C GLN A 397 -28.11 1.65 10.45
N GLU A 398 -28.52 1.43 11.70
CA GLU A 398 -29.76 0.73 12.08
C GLU A 398 -31.06 1.50 11.75
N HIS A 399 -31.03 2.54 10.91
CA HIS A 399 -32.15 3.47 10.71
C HIS A 399 -32.80 3.40 9.32
N GLU A 400 -34.11 3.12 9.29
CA GLU A 400 -34.97 3.00 8.10
C GLU A 400 -35.10 4.27 7.25
N LEU A 401 -34.70 5.43 7.77
CA LEU A 401 -34.86 6.71 7.07
C LEU A 401 -33.68 7.04 6.16
N GLU A 402 -32.56 6.32 6.26
CA GLU A 402 -31.43 6.54 5.37
C GLU A 402 -31.62 5.80 4.03
N PRO A 403 -31.22 6.42 2.91
CA PRO A 403 -31.15 5.70 1.64
C PRO A 403 -30.20 4.49 1.79
N PRO A 404 -30.49 3.34 1.14
CA PRO A 404 -29.56 2.23 1.15
C PRO A 404 -28.21 2.69 0.59
N TYR A 405 -27.16 2.24 1.26
CA TYR A 405 -25.79 2.43 0.85
C TYR A 405 -25.48 1.77 -0.49
N ALA A 406 -26.06 0.60 -0.70
CA ALA A 406 -25.91 -0.18 -1.91
C ALA A 406 -27.14 -1.05 -2.12
N VAL A 407 -27.30 -1.50 -3.36
CA VAL A 407 -28.37 -2.41 -3.78
C VAL A 407 -27.76 -3.54 -4.59
N VAL A 408 -28.23 -4.77 -4.37
CA VAL A 408 -27.79 -5.95 -5.12
C VAL A 408 -28.99 -6.61 -5.78
N ILE A 409 -28.87 -6.86 -7.08
CA ILE A 409 -29.91 -7.51 -7.88
C ILE A 409 -29.46 -8.92 -8.22
N TYR A 410 -30.24 -9.92 -7.81
CA TYR A 410 -30.14 -11.31 -8.23
C TYR A 410 -31.35 -11.72 -9.06
N SER A 411 -31.26 -12.85 -9.76
CA SER A 411 -32.45 -13.49 -10.32
C SER A 411 -33.28 -14.14 -9.22
N GLY A 412 -34.60 -13.99 -9.28
CA GLY A 412 -35.52 -14.66 -8.35
C GLY A 412 -35.60 -16.19 -8.53
N THR A 413 -34.96 -16.76 -9.56
CA THR A 413 -34.97 -18.21 -9.85
C THR A 413 -33.65 -18.91 -9.55
N ASN A 414 -32.70 -18.24 -8.87
CA ASN A 414 -31.32 -18.71 -8.64
C ASN A 414 -30.54 -19.01 -9.95
N GLN A 415 -30.98 -18.45 -11.08
CA GLN A 415 -30.28 -18.50 -12.36
C GLN A 415 -29.49 -17.21 -12.61
N LYS A 416 -28.62 -17.20 -13.61
CA LYS A 416 -27.95 -15.96 -14.04
C LYS A 416 -28.95 -15.03 -14.73
N LEU A 417 -28.85 -13.73 -14.47
CA LEU A 417 -29.61 -12.68 -15.15
C LEU A 417 -29.13 -12.51 -16.58
N SER A 418 -30.04 -12.27 -17.52
CA SER A 418 -29.64 -11.72 -18.82
C SER A 418 -29.24 -10.25 -18.64
N ARG A 419 -28.25 -9.79 -19.42
CA ARG A 419 -27.82 -8.39 -19.39
C ARG A 419 -28.94 -7.39 -19.66
N ALA A 420 -29.88 -7.74 -20.55
CA ALA A 420 -31.02 -6.90 -20.86
C ALA A 420 -31.98 -6.75 -19.67
N LEU A 421 -32.27 -7.85 -18.96
CA LEU A 421 -33.11 -7.82 -17.75
C LEU A 421 -32.42 -7.09 -16.60
N ALA A 422 -31.13 -7.35 -16.41
CA ALA A 422 -30.33 -6.64 -15.41
C ALA A 422 -30.36 -5.12 -15.64
N GLN A 423 -30.11 -4.68 -16.88
CA GLN A 423 -30.13 -3.26 -17.25
C GLN A 423 -31.51 -2.63 -17.07
N SER A 424 -32.60 -3.32 -17.45
CA SER A 424 -33.95 -2.76 -17.30
C SER A 424 -34.31 -2.51 -15.83
N TRP A 425 -33.91 -3.40 -14.92
CA TRP A 425 -34.09 -3.20 -13.48
C TRP A 425 -33.22 -2.08 -12.93
N VAL A 426 -31.96 -2.01 -13.35
CA VAL A 426 -31.04 -0.91 -12.98
C VAL A 426 -31.63 0.44 -13.39
N ASP A 427 -32.15 0.57 -14.61
CA ASP A 427 -32.73 1.83 -15.10
C ASP A 427 -34.04 2.17 -14.41
N LYS A 428 -34.82 1.16 -14.00
CA LYS A 428 -36.05 1.33 -13.22
C LYS A 428 -35.77 1.89 -11.82
N ILE A 429 -34.84 1.29 -11.07
CA ILE A 429 -34.63 1.63 -9.65
C ILE A 429 -33.52 2.68 -9.45
N PHE A 430 -32.65 2.87 -10.44
CA PHE A 430 -31.49 3.76 -10.38
C PHE A 430 -31.34 4.55 -11.69
N SER A 431 -32.38 5.31 -12.01
CA SER A 431 -32.48 6.12 -13.22
C SER A 431 -31.36 7.15 -13.34
N GLU A 432 -31.13 7.67 -14.55
CA GLU A 432 -30.08 8.68 -14.83
C GLU A 432 -30.16 9.90 -13.91
N VAL A 433 -31.37 10.34 -13.56
CA VAL A 433 -31.62 11.48 -12.65
C VAL A 433 -31.00 11.25 -11.28
N VAL A 434 -31.08 10.02 -10.76
CA VAL A 434 -30.51 9.64 -9.46
C VAL A 434 -29.02 9.32 -9.61
N ARG A 435 -28.69 8.51 -10.62
CA ARG A 435 -27.34 8.00 -10.93
C ARG A 435 -26.33 9.14 -11.07
N GLY A 436 -26.69 10.19 -11.83
CA GLY A 436 -25.76 11.25 -12.22
C GLY A 436 -24.62 10.73 -13.10
N GLU A 437 -23.69 11.63 -13.46
CA GLU A 437 -22.52 11.29 -14.26
C GLU A 437 -21.46 10.53 -13.42
N PRO A 438 -20.91 9.40 -13.92
CA PRO A 438 -19.78 8.74 -13.29
C PRO A 438 -18.57 9.69 -13.21
N LYS A 439 -17.84 9.64 -12.09
CA LYS A 439 -16.57 10.36 -11.96
C LYS A 439 -15.52 9.76 -12.89
N LYS A 440 -14.99 10.56 -13.82
CA LYS A 440 -13.98 10.14 -14.82
C LYS A 440 -12.54 10.39 -14.36
N ASP A 441 -12.36 11.10 -13.27
CA ASP A 441 -11.11 11.70 -12.79
C ASP A 441 -10.42 10.90 -11.67
N LEU A 442 -10.81 9.64 -11.46
CA LEU A 442 -10.31 8.88 -10.31
C LEU A 442 -9.04 8.09 -10.64
N PRO A 443 -8.04 8.08 -9.73
CA PRO A 443 -6.82 7.29 -9.89
C PRO A 443 -7.15 5.82 -10.15
N ARG A 444 -6.42 5.20 -11.09
CA ARG A 444 -6.47 3.75 -11.31
C ARG A 444 -6.09 3.04 -10.00
N GLY A 445 -6.98 2.19 -9.48
CA GLY A 445 -6.72 1.39 -8.27
C GLY A 445 -7.65 1.66 -7.09
N ASN A 446 -8.40 2.76 -7.08
CA ASN A 446 -9.41 2.96 -6.04
C ASN A 446 -10.65 2.08 -6.30
N SER A 447 -11.19 1.46 -5.24
CA SER A 447 -12.45 0.72 -5.34
C SER A 447 -13.56 1.61 -5.87
N HIS A 448 -14.00 1.33 -7.10
CA HIS A 448 -15.04 2.10 -7.78
C HIS A 448 -16.42 1.95 -7.12
N ARG A 449 -16.56 0.95 -6.23
CA ARG A 449 -17.80 0.54 -5.55
C ARG A 449 -18.51 1.63 -4.77
N TYR A 450 -17.81 2.71 -4.48
CA TYR A 450 -18.27 3.79 -3.61
C TYR A 450 -18.55 5.09 -4.36
N GLN A 451 -18.54 5.05 -5.69
CA GLN A 451 -18.73 6.23 -6.52
C GLN A 451 -20.21 6.49 -6.81
N ARG A 452 -20.56 7.78 -6.93
CA ARG A 452 -21.87 8.15 -7.46
C ARG A 452 -22.01 7.58 -8.86
N GLY A 453 -23.12 6.88 -9.09
CA GLY A 453 -23.44 6.28 -10.37
C GLY A 453 -22.75 4.94 -10.65
N TYR A 454 -22.13 4.32 -9.65
CA TYR A 454 -21.48 3.03 -9.81
C TYR A 454 -22.51 1.90 -10.00
N VAL A 455 -22.33 1.15 -11.08
CA VAL A 455 -23.05 -0.10 -11.38
C VAL A 455 -22.04 -1.12 -11.83
N ASP A 456 -21.96 -2.25 -11.12
CA ASP A 456 -21.12 -3.39 -11.45
C ASP A 456 -21.97 -4.57 -11.89
N TYR A 457 -21.64 -5.14 -13.04
CA TYR A 457 -22.31 -6.31 -13.60
C TYR A 457 -21.41 -7.51 -13.39
N HIS A 458 -21.54 -8.16 -12.24
CA HIS A 458 -20.61 -9.19 -11.79
C HIS A 458 -20.80 -10.51 -12.55
N THR A 459 -19.67 -11.11 -12.97
CA THR A 459 -19.63 -12.39 -13.69
C THR A 459 -18.50 -13.27 -13.16
N SER A 460 -18.74 -14.56 -12.92
CA SER A 460 -17.72 -15.53 -12.47
C SER A 460 -16.52 -15.67 -13.40
N THR A 461 -16.67 -15.32 -14.68
CA THR A 461 -15.56 -15.33 -15.65
C THR A 461 -15.19 -13.89 -15.99
N PRO A 462 -13.89 -13.55 -16.07
CA PRO A 462 -13.42 -12.19 -16.43
C PRO A 462 -13.80 -11.73 -17.85
N ASN A 463 -14.62 -12.50 -18.57
CA ASN A 463 -14.94 -12.22 -19.95
C ASN A 463 -16.07 -11.18 -20.00
N ALA A 464 -15.70 -9.90 -20.18
CA ALA A 464 -16.58 -8.73 -20.14
C ALA A 464 -17.77 -8.76 -21.14
N ASN A 465 -17.80 -9.75 -22.03
CA ASN A 465 -18.85 -9.98 -23.03
C ASN A 465 -19.85 -11.08 -22.65
N SER A 466 -19.84 -11.59 -21.41
CA SER A 466 -20.89 -12.52 -20.97
C SER A 466 -22.25 -11.81 -20.98
N ASN A 467 -23.20 -12.36 -21.73
CA ASN A 467 -24.60 -11.93 -21.68
C ASN A 467 -25.32 -12.38 -20.40
N LEU A 468 -24.67 -13.23 -19.59
CA LEU A 468 -25.19 -13.79 -18.36
C LEU A 468 -24.43 -13.21 -17.16
N ILE A 469 -25.19 -12.69 -16.21
CA ILE A 469 -24.72 -11.90 -15.07
C ILE A 469 -25.15 -12.62 -13.80
N GLU A 470 -24.25 -12.74 -12.83
CA GLU A 470 -24.58 -13.40 -11.56
C GLU A 470 -25.41 -12.49 -10.68
N ASN A 471 -24.95 -11.26 -10.56
CA ASN A 471 -25.65 -10.20 -9.85
C ASN A 471 -25.22 -8.83 -10.35
N VAL A 472 -26.03 -7.82 -10.03
CA VAL A 472 -25.69 -6.41 -10.25
C VAL A 472 -25.49 -5.76 -8.90
N ILE A 473 -24.40 -5.00 -8.74
CA ILE A 473 -24.13 -4.19 -7.55
C ILE A 473 -24.25 -2.72 -7.91
N ILE A 474 -25.14 -2.00 -7.23
CA ILE A 474 -25.31 -0.55 -7.37
C ILE A 474 -24.79 0.12 -6.11
N GLY A 475 -23.76 0.95 -6.25
CA GLY A 475 -23.20 1.73 -5.15
C GLY A 475 -23.83 3.12 -5.07
N TYR A 476 -24.21 3.58 -3.88
CA TYR A 476 -24.79 4.90 -3.68
C TYR A 476 -24.06 5.74 -2.62
N ARG A 477 -23.43 6.82 -3.08
CA ARG A 477 -22.97 7.91 -2.24
C ARG A 477 -23.37 9.24 -2.87
N SER A 478 -24.55 9.73 -2.51
CA SER A 478 -25.07 11.02 -2.95
C SER A 478 -25.76 11.73 -1.79
N LYS A 479 -25.84 13.06 -1.86
CA LYS A 479 -26.64 13.87 -0.92
C LYS A 479 -28.12 13.88 -1.26
N PHE A 480 -28.49 13.38 -2.45
CA PHE A 480 -29.88 13.26 -2.85
C PHE A 480 -30.50 12.05 -2.13
N PRO A 481 -31.77 12.12 -1.70
CA PRO A 481 -32.47 10.93 -1.22
C PRO A 481 -32.69 9.95 -2.36
N TRP A 482 -32.42 8.67 -2.13
CA TRP A 482 -32.74 7.58 -3.04
C TRP A 482 -33.34 6.43 -2.26
N ASN A 483 -34.57 6.05 -2.58
CA ASN A 483 -35.19 4.87 -2.01
C ASN A 483 -35.70 3.99 -3.16
N PRO A 484 -35.03 2.86 -3.47
CA PRO A 484 -35.43 1.94 -4.52
C PRO A 484 -36.91 1.53 -4.44
N LYS A 485 -37.47 1.41 -3.23
CA LYS A 485 -38.86 1.01 -3.00
C LYS A 485 -39.89 1.96 -3.61
N GLN A 486 -39.53 3.23 -3.83
CA GLN A 486 -40.42 4.21 -4.46
C GLN A 486 -40.59 3.99 -5.97
N PHE A 487 -39.75 3.14 -6.57
CA PHE A 487 -39.74 2.83 -7.99
C PHE A 487 -40.27 1.42 -8.29
N LEU A 488 -40.55 0.62 -7.26
CA LEU A 488 -41.07 -0.75 -7.37
C LEU A 488 -42.58 -0.73 -7.46
#